data_AF-A0A8C5S720-F1
#
_entry.id   AF-A0A8C5S720-F1
#
_cell.length_a   1.000
_cell.length_b   1.000
_cell.length_c   1.000
_cell.angle_alpha   90.00
_cell.angle_beta   90.00
_cell.angle_gamma   90.00
#
_symmetry.space_group_name_H-M   'P 1'
#
loop_
_entity.id
_entity.type
_entity.pdbx_description
1 polymer ?
#
loop_
_entity_poly.entity_id
_entity_poly.type
_entity_poly.pdbx_seq_one_letter_code
_entity_poly.pdbx_strand_id
1 'polypeptide(L)'
;YHPRNKLWFFFQSKLILLCATQTDASFLLHHFLSFYLKAGCKVCFLAFVQSFSHYNSVAQKLGVSLLTAKEQNQLVFFEGLKLANQVVFSDAQKSEDPNPFQFISGDGSDLKQLYHFVRTSLNPSAEGYRWKFPVVIIDDPGVLLSLGVRLTDVLNFIHYCRATVNDELKVTLNAGHPRLTTFV
;
A
#
# COMPACT_ATOMS: atom_id res chain seq x y z
N TYR A 1 16.15 1.74 20.74
CA TYR A 1 15.15 2.76 20.37
C TYR A 1 15.06 2.80 18.86
N HIS A 2 14.09 2.10 18.28
CA HIS A 2 13.88 2.02 16.83
C HIS A 2 12.50 2.63 16.53
N PRO A 3 12.39 3.62 15.64
CA PRO A 3 11.12 4.30 15.37
C PRO A 3 10.16 3.32 14.67
N ARG A 4 8.97 3.15 15.24
CA ARG A 4 7.86 2.41 14.62
C ARG A 4 6.94 3.42 13.95
N ASN A 5 6.50 3.10 12.74
CA ASN A 5 5.47 3.79 11.95
C ASN A 5 6.00 4.90 11.01
N LYS A 6 6.40 4.49 9.81
CA LYS A 6 6.60 5.39 8.66
C LYS A 6 5.46 5.21 7.67
N LEU A 7 4.58 6.19 7.47
CA LEU A 7 3.43 6.00 6.59
C LEU A 7 3.48 6.78 5.27
N TRP A 8 3.17 6.16 4.12
CA TRP A 8 3.28 6.80 2.80
C TRP A 8 1.95 6.77 2.06
N PHE A 9 1.38 7.94 1.74
CA PHE A 9 0.19 8.07 0.88
C PHE A 9 0.56 8.67 -0.49
N PHE A 10 -0.14 8.27 -1.55
CA PHE A 10 0.06 8.81 -2.92
C PHE A 10 -1.20 9.48 -3.48
N PHE A 11 -1.05 10.72 -3.95
CA PHE A 11 -2.10 11.49 -4.65
C PHE A 11 -1.46 12.46 -5.65
N GLN A 12 -1.90 12.50 -6.92
CA GLN A 12 -1.52 13.51 -7.93
C GLN A 12 -0.09 14.10 -7.82
N SER A 13 0.96 13.28 -7.96
CA SER A 13 2.37 13.70 -7.85
C SER A 13 2.86 14.19 -6.47
N LYS A 14 1.98 14.29 -5.47
CA LYS A 14 2.29 14.62 -4.08
C LYS A 14 2.57 13.37 -3.27
N LEU A 15 3.62 13.45 -2.46
CA LEU A 15 4.02 12.45 -1.49
C LEU A 15 3.77 13.04 -0.10
N ILE A 16 2.87 12.42 0.66
CA ILE A 16 2.60 12.82 2.04
C ILE A 16 3.30 11.81 2.94
N LEU A 17 4.33 12.27 3.63
CA LEU A 17 5.06 11.50 4.63
C LEU A 17 4.51 11.84 6.01
N LEU A 18 3.96 10.84 6.69
CA LEU A 18 3.61 10.95 8.10
C LEU A 18 4.71 10.31 8.94
N CYS A 19 5.35 11.11 9.79
CA CYS A 19 6.37 10.65 10.72
C CYS A 19 5.98 11.08 12.14
N ALA A 20 5.93 10.12 13.05
CA ALA A 20 5.70 10.39 14.46
C ALA A 20 6.80 9.73 15.28
N THR A 21 7.43 10.50 16.15
CA THR A 21 8.58 10.05 16.95
C THR A 21 8.24 9.90 18.44
N GLN A 22 7.18 10.57 18.91
CA GLN A 22 6.84 10.65 20.34
C GLN A 22 5.36 10.34 20.65
N THR A 23 4.51 10.21 19.64
CA THR A 23 3.07 9.97 19.80
C THR A 23 2.59 8.96 18.77
N ASP A 24 1.58 8.17 19.10
CA ASP A 24 0.97 7.28 18.11
C ASP A 24 0.13 8.09 17.11
N ALA A 25 0.63 8.21 15.88
CA ALA A 25 -0.06 8.86 14.77
C ALA A 25 -0.84 7.88 13.88
N SER A 26 -1.05 6.63 14.34
CA SER A 26 -1.86 5.63 13.64
C SER A 26 -3.28 6.13 13.31
N PHE A 27 -3.85 7.03 14.12
CA PHE A 27 -5.15 7.62 13.84
C PHE A 27 -5.21 8.37 12.50
N LEU A 28 -4.12 9.03 12.08
CA LEU A 28 -4.06 9.73 10.80
C LEU A 28 -4.08 8.74 9.64
N LEU A 29 -3.36 7.63 9.76
CA LEU A 29 -3.40 6.54 8.81
C LEU A 29 -4.84 6.04 8.60
N HIS A 30 -5.52 5.72 9.70
CA HIS A 30 -6.90 5.24 9.64
C HIS A 30 -7.86 6.29 9.09
N HIS A 31 -7.64 7.56 9.42
CA HIS A 31 -8.39 8.69 8.86
C HIS A 31 -8.23 8.76 7.34
N PHE A 32 -7.00 8.80 6.83
CA PHE A 32 -6.75 8.90 5.40
C PHE A 32 -7.20 7.66 4.63
N LEU A 33 -6.98 6.45 5.18
CA LEU A 33 -7.51 5.21 4.60
C LEU A 33 -9.04 5.30 4.43
N SER A 34 -9.74 5.70 5.49
CA SER A 34 -11.20 5.85 5.46
C SER A 34 -11.64 6.97 4.52
N PHE A 35 -10.90 8.09 4.49
CA PHE A 35 -11.17 9.24 3.64
C PHE A 35 -11.12 8.88 2.16
N TYR A 36 -10.05 8.22 1.69
CA TYR A 36 -9.90 7.86 0.28
C TYR A 36 -10.91 6.80 -0.16
N LEU A 37 -11.23 5.83 0.69
CA LEU A 37 -12.29 4.86 0.41
C LEU A 37 -13.66 5.54 0.30
N LYS A 38 -14.01 6.45 1.21
CA LYS A 38 -15.25 7.23 1.11
C LYS A 38 -15.27 8.15 -0.11
N ALA A 39 -14.12 8.63 -0.56
CA ALA A 39 -14.00 9.46 -1.75
C ALA A 39 -14.18 8.67 -3.06
N GLY A 40 -14.23 7.33 -3.01
CA GLY A 40 -14.39 6.45 -4.18
C GLY A 40 -13.08 6.20 -4.92
N CYS A 41 -11.95 6.23 -4.22
CA CYS A 41 -10.62 5.96 -4.77
C CYS A 41 -10.30 4.48 -4.75
N LYS A 42 -9.49 4.00 -5.70
CA LYS A 42 -8.90 2.67 -5.62
C LYS A 42 -7.69 2.74 -4.69
N VAL A 43 -7.68 1.95 -3.62
CA VAL A 43 -6.66 2.02 -2.59
C VAL A 43 -5.82 0.73 -2.60
N CYS A 44 -4.51 0.87 -2.78
CA CYS A 44 -3.53 -0.19 -2.54
C CYS A 44 -2.86 0.08 -1.19
N PHE A 45 -3.14 -0.72 -0.18
CA PHE A 45 -2.65 -0.52 1.17
C PHE A 45 -1.62 -1.59 1.55
N LEU A 46 -0.36 -1.17 1.69
CA LEU A 46 0.78 -1.95 2.17
C LEU A 46 0.92 -1.85 3.68
N ALA A 47 0.34 -2.78 4.42
CA ALA A 47 0.45 -2.86 5.87
C ALA A 47 1.60 -3.79 6.28
N PHE A 48 2.69 -3.24 6.82
CA PHE A 48 3.85 -4.06 7.21
C PHE A 48 3.79 -4.57 8.65
N VAL A 49 3.03 -3.92 9.54
CA VAL A 49 3.04 -4.22 10.97
C VAL A 49 1.74 -4.86 11.47
N GLN A 50 0.59 -4.23 11.20
CA GLN A 50 -0.70 -4.66 11.74
C GLN A 50 -1.48 -5.55 10.77
N SER A 51 -2.34 -6.40 11.32
CA SER A 51 -3.17 -7.32 10.52
C SER A 51 -4.34 -6.63 9.84
N PHE A 52 -4.91 -7.27 8.81
CA PHE A 52 -6.14 -6.77 8.18
C PHE A 52 -7.27 -6.61 9.20
N SER A 53 -7.40 -7.54 10.15
CA SER A 53 -8.44 -7.51 11.17
C SER A 53 -8.35 -6.24 12.03
N HIS A 54 -7.13 -5.87 12.46
CA HIS A 54 -6.90 -4.65 13.22
C HIS A 54 -7.37 -3.41 12.44
N TYR A 55 -6.94 -3.29 11.19
CA TYR A 55 -7.34 -2.19 10.32
C TYR A 55 -8.84 -2.13 10.09
N ASN A 56 -9.47 -3.28 9.84
CA ASN A 56 -10.90 -3.36 9.59
C ASN A 56 -11.72 -2.96 10.81
N SER A 57 -11.35 -3.41 12.01
CA SER A 57 -12.04 -3.02 13.25
C SER A 57 -11.96 -1.51 13.53
N VAL A 58 -10.84 -0.85 13.22
CA VAL A 58 -10.72 0.60 13.40
C VAL A 58 -11.48 1.36 12.30
N ALA A 59 -11.38 0.93 11.04
CA ALA A 59 -12.10 1.56 9.93
C ALA A 59 -13.63 1.48 10.09
N GLN A 60 -14.15 0.38 10.65
CA GLN A 60 -15.58 0.25 10.94
C GLN A 60 -16.08 1.32 11.90
N LYS A 61 -15.28 1.70 12.90
CA LYS A 61 -15.59 2.81 13.82
C LYS A 61 -15.63 4.16 13.11
N LEU A 62 -14.92 4.28 11.99
CA LEU A 62 -14.93 5.45 11.11
C LEU A 62 -16.01 5.35 10.02
N GLY A 63 -16.89 4.35 10.06
CA GLY A 63 -17.98 4.14 9.11
C GLY A 63 -17.53 3.58 7.75
N VAL A 64 -16.43 2.82 7.71
CA VAL A 64 -15.93 2.15 6.50
C VAL A 64 -15.71 0.66 6.77
N SER A 65 -16.22 -0.20 5.89
CA SER A 65 -15.91 -1.64 5.91
C SER A 65 -14.78 -1.93 4.93
N LEU A 66 -13.59 -2.28 5.44
CA LEU A 66 -12.47 -2.66 4.57
C LEU A 66 -12.75 -3.98 3.85
N LEU A 67 -13.49 -4.88 4.49
CA LEU A 67 -13.91 -6.13 3.87
C LEU A 67 -14.76 -5.87 2.62
N THR A 68 -15.77 -5.01 2.74
CA THR A 68 -16.63 -4.65 1.61
C THR A 68 -15.85 -3.92 0.52
N ALA A 69 -14.94 -3.01 0.89
CA ALA A 69 -14.07 -2.35 -0.07
C ALA A 69 -13.16 -3.36 -0.81
N LYS A 70 -12.68 -4.39 -0.13
CA LYS A 70 -11.87 -5.46 -0.71
C LYS A 70 -12.67 -6.34 -1.66
N GLU A 71 -13.86 -6.78 -1.26
CA GLU A 71 -14.78 -7.58 -2.10
C GLU A 71 -15.18 -6.84 -3.38
N GLN A 72 -15.30 -5.51 -3.32
CA GLN A 72 -15.59 -4.67 -4.48
C GLN A 72 -14.36 -4.37 -5.35
N ASN A 73 -13.17 -4.89 -5.02
CA ASN A 73 -11.89 -4.53 -5.65
C ASN A 73 -11.57 -3.02 -5.58
N GLN A 74 -12.11 -2.33 -4.59
CA GLN A 74 -11.73 -0.96 -4.26
C GLN A 74 -10.45 -0.93 -3.44
N LEU A 75 -10.32 -1.85 -2.49
CA LEU A 75 -9.16 -2.00 -1.62
C LEU A 75 -8.36 -3.25 -1.98
N VAL A 76 -7.10 -3.05 -2.36
CA VAL A 76 -6.09 -4.12 -2.40
C VAL A 76 -5.27 -4.01 -1.13
N PHE A 77 -5.36 -5.02 -0.26
CA PHE A 77 -4.69 -5.02 1.04
C PHE A 77 -3.53 -6.02 1.05
N PHE A 78 -2.35 -5.52 1.36
CA PHE A 78 -1.11 -6.29 1.49
C PHE A 78 -0.75 -6.41 2.96
N GLU A 79 -0.61 -7.65 3.42
CA GLU A 79 -0.39 -7.97 4.83
C GLU A 79 1.04 -8.49 5.01
N GLY A 80 1.98 -7.57 5.24
CA GLY A 80 3.40 -7.85 5.14
C GLY A 80 3.91 -8.81 6.20
N LEU A 81 3.47 -8.67 7.45
CA LEU A 81 3.86 -9.58 8.53
C LEU A 81 3.40 -11.02 8.24
N LYS A 82 2.20 -11.19 7.68
CA LYS A 82 1.69 -12.51 7.29
C LYS A 82 2.53 -13.13 6.16
N LEU A 83 2.85 -12.34 5.14
CA LEU A 83 3.67 -12.79 4.00
C LEU A 83 5.12 -13.10 4.41
N ALA A 84 5.72 -12.27 5.27
CA ALA A 84 7.06 -12.50 5.82
C ALA A 84 7.11 -13.79 6.66
N ASN A 85 6.12 -14.01 7.53
CA ASN A 85 6.02 -15.24 8.31
C ASN A 85 5.90 -16.49 7.43
N GLN A 86 5.18 -16.41 6.31
CA GLN A 86 5.11 -17.51 5.36
C GLN A 86 6.49 -17.82 4.75
N VAL A 87 7.30 -16.82 4.43
CA VAL A 87 8.65 -17.07 3.87
C VAL A 87 9.60 -17.63 4.93
N VAL A 88 9.53 -17.14 6.17
CA VAL A 88 10.44 -17.55 7.26
C VAL A 88 10.11 -18.92 7.84
N PHE A 89 8.82 -19.25 7.96
CA PHE A 89 8.36 -20.44 8.69
C PHE A 89 7.72 -21.53 7.82
N SER A 90 7.61 -21.35 6.50
CA SER A 90 7.11 -22.41 5.62
C SER A 90 8.25 -23.19 5.00
N ASP A 91 8.20 -24.51 5.09
CA ASP A 91 8.97 -25.42 4.25
C ASP A 91 8.45 -25.32 2.81
N ALA A 92 9.00 -24.38 2.03
CA ALA A 92 8.96 -24.27 0.57
C ALA A 92 7.72 -24.90 -0.12
N GLN A 93 6.50 -24.50 0.25
CA GLN A 93 5.34 -24.82 -0.57
C GLN A 93 5.37 -23.89 -1.78
N LYS A 94 5.68 -24.46 -2.95
CA LYS A 94 5.68 -23.78 -4.25
C LYS A 94 4.26 -23.31 -4.56
N SER A 95 3.88 -22.11 -4.13
CA SER A 95 2.79 -21.38 -4.75
C SER A 95 3.21 -21.03 -6.18
N GLU A 96 2.30 -21.10 -7.14
CA GLU A 96 2.57 -20.66 -8.52
C GLU A 96 2.90 -19.16 -8.58
N ASP A 97 2.31 -18.38 -7.67
CA ASP A 97 2.64 -16.96 -7.51
C ASP A 97 3.79 -16.75 -6.51
N PRO A 98 4.85 -16.04 -6.91
CA PRO A 98 5.97 -15.72 -6.03
C PRO A 98 5.57 -14.75 -4.91
N ASN A 99 6.02 -15.01 -3.68
CA ASN A 99 5.70 -14.20 -2.51
C ASN A 99 6.42 -12.83 -2.59
N PRO A 100 5.74 -11.70 -2.31
CA PRO A 100 6.37 -10.37 -2.28
C PRO A 100 7.57 -10.19 -1.33
N PHE A 101 7.70 -11.06 -0.32
CA PHE A 101 8.80 -11.11 0.64
C PHE A 101 9.86 -12.18 0.34
N GLN A 102 9.87 -12.77 -0.85
CA GLN A 102 10.84 -13.81 -1.20
C GLN A 102 12.31 -13.32 -1.11
N PHE A 103 12.54 -12.00 -1.08
CA PHE A 103 13.84 -11.39 -0.79
C PHE A 103 14.40 -11.73 0.60
N ILE A 104 13.56 -12.11 1.58
CA ILE A 104 14.02 -12.49 2.93
C ILE A 104 14.92 -13.74 2.85
N SER A 105 14.64 -14.67 1.93
CA SER A 105 15.45 -15.87 1.73
C SER A 105 16.73 -15.62 0.92
N GLY A 106 16.89 -14.42 0.37
CA GLY A 106 18.05 -14.00 -0.45
C GLY A 106 18.98 -13.04 0.31
N ASP A 107 19.59 -12.11 -0.43
CA ASP A 107 20.48 -11.07 0.13
C ASP A 107 19.71 -9.78 0.55
N GLY A 108 18.38 -9.82 0.54
CA GLY A 108 17.52 -8.69 0.89
C GLY A 108 17.44 -7.58 -0.17
N SER A 109 18.05 -7.75 -1.36
CA SER A 109 18.10 -6.69 -2.39
C SER A 109 17.01 -6.77 -3.47
N ASP A 110 16.39 -7.95 -3.67
CA ASP A 110 15.43 -8.15 -4.77
C ASP A 110 13.98 -7.86 -4.37
N LEU A 111 13.59 -6.59 -4.39
CA LEU A 111 12.20 -6.16 -4.16
C LEU A 111 11.27 -6.37 -5.38
N LYS A 112 11.69 -7.09 -6.44
CA LYS A 112 10.93 -7.25 -7.70
C LYS A 112 9.48 -7.67 -7.48
N GLN A 113 9.23 -8.60 -6.57
CA GLN A 113 7.87 -9.07 -6.30
C GLN A 113 7.00 -8.02 -5.61
N LEU A 114 7.59 -7.17 -4.78
CA LEU A 114 6.90 -6.05 -4.16
C LEU A 114 6.59 -4.95 -5.19
N TYR A 115 7.53 -4.65 -6.09
CA TYR A 115 7.29 -3.76 -7.23
C TYR A 115 6.14 -4.27 -8.11
N HIS A 116 6.18 -5.56 -8.47
CA HIS A 116 5.15 -6.21 -9.28
C HIS A 116 3.78 -6.17 -8.59
N PHE A 117 3.72 -6.48 -7.30
CA PHE A 117 2.49 -6.39 -6.52
C PHE A 117 1.84 -5.00 -6.62
N VAL A 118 2.64 -3.93 -6.44
CA VAL A 118 2.12 -2.55 -6.53
C VAL A 118 1.58 -2.27 -7.93
N ARG A 119 2.31 -2.63 -8.99
CA ARG A 119 1.84 -2.42 -10.37
C ARG A 119 0.51 -3.11 -10.63
N THR A 120 0.43 -4.40 -10.33
CA THR A 120 -0.78 -5.20 -10.57
C THR A 120 -1.96 -4.72 -9.74
N SER A 121 -1.72 -4.26 -8.51
CA SER A 121 -2.76 -3.68 -7.65
C SER A 121 -3.40 -2.43 -8.24
N LEU A 122 -2.62 -1.65 -9.01
CA LEU A 122 -3.06 -0.38 -9.58
C LEU A 122 -3.65 -0.49 -10.98
N ASN A 123 -3.38 -1.59 -11.70
CA ASN A 123 -3.91 -1.83 -13.04
C ASN A 123 -5.45 -1.66 -13.07
N PRO A 124 -6.01 -1.03 -14.13
CA PRO A 124 -7.45 -0.90 -14.29
C PRO A 124 -8.11 -2.28 -14.33
N SER A 125 -9.28 -2.43 -13.69
CA SER A 125 -10.07 -3.67 -13.83
C SER A 125 -10.59 -3.77 -15.27
N ALA A 126 -10.84 -5.00 -15.74
CA ALA A 126 -11.47 -5.27 -17.03
C ALA A 126 -12.85 -4.59 -17.19
N GLU A 127 -13.50 -4.21 -16.07
CA GLU A 127 -14.79 -3.51 -16.03
C GLU A 127 -14.70 -1.96 -16.07
N GLY A 128 -13.52 -1.40 -16.37
CA GLY A 128 -13.32 0.05 -16.53
C GLY A 128 -13.02 0.83 -15.23
N TYR A 129 -12.99 2.17 -15.34
CA TYR A 129 -12.67 3.12 -14.25
C TYR A 129 -13.82 3.30 -13.26
N ARG A 130 -14.18 2.23 -12.53
CA ARG A 130 -15.17 2.30 -11.44
C ARG A 130 -14.77 3.26 -10.31
N TRP A 131 -13.46 3.49 -10.14
CA TRP A 131 -12.88 4.30 -9.08
C TRP A 131 -12.24 5.56 -9.64
N LYS A 132 -12.30 6.67 -8.88
CA LYS A 132 -11.88 7.99 -9.37
C LYS A 132 -10.40 8.05 -9.74
N PHE A 133 -9.53 7.58 -8.85
CA PHE A 133 -8.08 7.54 -9.04
C PHE A 133 -7.42 6.54 -8.08
N PRO A 134 -6.22 6.04 -8.41
CA PRO A 134 -5.43 5.19 -7.53
C PRO A 134 -4.76 5.97 -6.39
N VAL A 135 -4.71 5.34 -5.23
CA VAL A 135 -3.98 5.79 -4.04
C VAL A 135 -3.20 4.59 -3.53
N VAL A 136 -1.91 4.77 -3.27
CA VAL A 136 -1.13 3.80 -2.50
C VAL A 136 -1.01 4.32 -1.07
N ILE A 137 -1.04 3.43 -0.10
CA ILE A 137 -0.85 3.69 1.33
C ILE A 137 0.21 2.69 1.80
N ILE A 138 1.23 3.11 2.54
CA ILE A 138 2.31 2.22 2.99
C ILE A 138 2.51 2.43 4.49
N ASP A 139 2.05 1.52 5.33
CA ASP A 139 2.25 1.55 6.78
C ASP A 139 3.56 0.86 7.20
N ASP A 140 4.50 1.69 7.65
CA ASP A 140 5.81 1.36 8.20
C ASP A 140 6.76 0.54 7.32
N PRO A 141 7.28 1.07 6.19
CA PRO A 141 8.36 0.39 5.47
C PRO A 141 9.69 0.45 6.22
N GLY A 142 9.75 1.04 7.43
CA GLY A 142 10.89 0.81 8.34
C GLY A 142 11.08 -0.67 8.64
N VAL A 143 10.01 -1.47 8.62
CA VAL A 143 10.06 -2.93 8.72
C VAL A 143 10.95 -3.56 7.65
N LEU A 144 10.98 -3.01 6.42
CA LEU A 144 11.84 -3.54 5.36
C LEU A 144 13.33 -3.44 5.72
N LEU A 145 13.74 -2.36 6.40
CA LEU A 145 15.12 -2.21 6.89
C LEU A 145 15.45 -3.27 7.94
N SER A 146 14.51 -3.54 8.86
CA SER A 146 14.65 -4.60 9.88
C SER A 146 14.73 -6.00 9.26
N LEU A 147 14.22 -6.18 8.04
CA LEU A 147 14.29 -7.42 7.27
C LEU A 147 15.54 -7.50 6.36
N GLY A 148 16.51 -6.59 6.52
CA GLY A 148 17.78 -6.63 5.80
C GLY A 148 17.80 -5.89 4.47
N VAL A 149 16.68 -5.25 4.08
CA VAL A 149 16.63 -4.44 2.85
C VAL A 149 17.47 -3.17 3.04
N ARG A 150 18.31 -2.84 2.05
CA ARG A 150 19.14 -1.63 2.10
C ARG A 150 18.26 -0.38 2.04
N LEU A 151 18.69 0.69 2.72
CA LEU A 151 17.96 1.97 2.72
C LEU A 151 17.73 2.52 1.30
N THR A 152 18.72 2.37 0.42
CA THR A 152 18.62 2.78 -0.99
C THR A 152 17.50 2.03 -1.71
N ASP A 153 17.33 0.73 -1.45
CA ASP A 153 16.30 -0.09 -2.09
C ASP A 153 14.90 0.25 -1.56
N VAL A 154 14.78 0.57 -0.26
CA VAL A 154 13.53 1.07 0.33
C VAL A 154 13.14 2.42 -0.28
N LEU A 155 14.10 3.35 -0.44
CA LEU A 155 13.84 4.64 -1.08
C LEU A 155 13.47 4.49 -2.56
N ASN A 156 14.13 3.59 -3.28
CA ASN A 156 13.79 3.24 -4.66
C ASN A 156 12.37 2.65 -4.74
N PHE A 157 11.99 1.81 -3.78
CA PHE A 157 10.63 1.26 -3.69
C PHE A 157 9.57 2.35 -3.51
N ILE A 158 9.78 3.27 -2.57
CA ILE A 158 8.89 4.41 -2.37
C ILE A 158 8.79 5.27 -3.63
N HIS A 159 9.94 5.54 -4.27
CA HIS A 159 9.99 6.32 -5.51
C HIS A 159 9.19 5.64 -6.63
N TYR A 160 9.33 4.32 -6.76
CA TYR A 160 8.57 3.53 -7.73
C TYR A 160 7.06 3.57 -7.49
N CYS A 161 6.61 3.44 -6.23
CA CYS A 161 5.19 3.57 -5.91
C CYS A 161 4.64 4.93 -6.37
N ARG A 162 5.43 6.02 -6.20
CA ARG A 162 5.07 7.36 -6.69
C ARG A 162 4.97 7.40 -8.22
N ALA A 163 5.98 6.88 -8.89
CA ALA A 163 6.04 6.86 -10.35
C ALA A 163 4.87 6.07 -10.93
N THR A 164 4.56 4.91 -10.35
CA THR A 164 3.45 4.04 -10.79
C THR A 164 2.09 4.71 -10.61
N VAL A 165 1.83 5.35 -9.46
CA VAL A 165 0.56 6.09 -9.26
C VAL A 165 0.43 7.23 -10.27
N ASN A 166 1.52 7.95 -10.55
CA ASN A 166 1.51 9.02 -11.54
C ASN A 166 1.27 8.52 -12.97
N ASP A 167 1.81 7.36 -13.33
CA ASP A 167 1.61 6.72 -14.63
C ASP A 167 0.12 6.38 -14.84
N GLU A 168 -0.49 5.71 -13.86
CA GLU A 168 -1.91 5.34 -13.91
C GLU A 168 -2.87 6.56 -13.87
N LEU A 169 -2.48 7.62 -13.15
CA LEU A 169 -3.22 8.89 -13.17
C LEU A 169 -3.22 9.53 -14.56
N LYS A 170 -2.10 9.54 -15.28
CA LYS A 170 -2.04 10.07 -16.66
C LYS A 170 -2.93 9.27 -17.58
N VAL A 171 -2.91 7.94 -17.46
CA VAL A 171 -3.76 7.04 -18.24
C VAL A 171 -5.25 7.32 -17.98
N THR A 172 -5.63 7.53 -16.72
CA THR A 172 -7.00 7.90 -16.32
C THR A 172 -7.43 9.28 -16.86
N LEU A 173 -6.55 10.27 -16.79
CA LEU A 173 -6.81 11.63 -17.28
C LEU A 173 -6.93 11.70 -18.81
N ASN A 174 -6.06 10.99 -19.52
CA ASN A 174 -6.06 10.94 -20.98
C ASN A 174 -7.27 10.18 -21.55
N ALA A 175 -7.93 9.34 -20.75
CA ALA A 175 -9.16 8.63 -21.12
C ALA A 175 -10.43 9.52 -21.10
N GLY A 176 -10.31 10.84 -20.94
CA GLY A 176 -11.38 11.79 -21.26
C GLY A 176 -12.45 12.00 -20.19
N HIS A 177 -12.16 11.74 -18.91
CA HIS A 177 -13.07 12.10 -17.81
C HIS A 177 -12.61 13.40 -17.12
N PRO A 178 -13.26 14.56 -17.40
CA PRO A 178 -12.96 15.78 -16.68
C PRO A 178 -13.64 15.73 -15.31
N ARG A 179 -12.88 16.00 -14.23
CA ARG A 179 -13.34 16.87 -13.12
C ARG A 179 -12.23 17.19 -12.10
N LEU A 180 -11.90 18.48 -12.10
CA LEU A 180 -11.79 19.42 -10.97
C LEU A 180 -11.07 18.99 -9.66
N THR A 181 -9.92 19.64 -9.47
CA THR A 181 -9.47 20.40 -8.27
C THR A 181 -9.54 19.75 -6.88
N THR A 182 -8.33 19.69 -6.29
CA THR A 182 -7.98 20.11 -4.92
C THR A 182 -8.91 19.69 -3.79
N PHE A 183 -8.43 18.81 -2.91
CA PHE A 183 -8.61 18.98 -1.45
C PHE A 183 -7.40 18.40 -0.70
N VAL A 184 -6.76 19.31 0.06
CA VAL A 184 -5.72 19.18 1.11
C VAL A 184 -4.49 18.33 0.78
#